data_AF-A0A7C2C8W6-F1
#
_entry.id   AF-A0A7C2C8W6-F1
#
_cell.length_a   1.000
_cell.length_b   1.000
_cell.length_c   1.000
_cell.angle_alpha   90.00
_cell.angle_beta   90.00
_cell.angle_gamma   90.00
#
_symmetry.space_group_name_H-M   'P 1'
#
loop_
_entity.id
_entity.type
_entity.pdbx_description
1 polymer ?
#
loop_
_entity_poly.entity_id
_entity_poly.type
_entity_poly.pdbx_seq_one_letter_code
_entity_poly.pdbx_strand_id
1 'polypeptide(L)'
;FGLKVKPEVGVQFGAGGATAAEERAAEGVMDPMVAIRMAKRYLDLGVELIMVESEGITESVRQWRTDIVAKLIDGIGLEHLMFEAADPAVFSWYIKNFGPEVNLFVDHSQIVELECLRSGIWGTLSTWGRVLTYKGPEAESPKQ
;
A
#
# COMPACT_ATOMS: atom_id res chain seq x y z
N PHE A 1 -2.08 -25.26 -11.02
CA PHE A 1 -3.05 -24.17 -11.27
C PHE A 1 -2.43 -22.90 -11.84
N GLY A 2 -1.10 -22.66 -11.79
CA GLY A 2 -0.46 -21.54 -12.51
C GLY A 2 -0.87 -20.14 -12.03
N LEU A 3 -1.52 -20.03 -10.86
CA LEU A 3 -1.97 -18.77 -10.28
C LEU A 3 -0.79 -18.09 -9.58
N LYS A 4 -0.70 -16.77 -9.72
CA LYS A 4 0.16 -15.94 -8.88
C LYS A 4 -0.58 -15.61 -7.59
N VAL A 5 0.00 -15.98 -6.46
CA VAL A 5 -0.59 -15.69 -5.13
C VAL A 5 -0.20 -14.29 -4.68
N LYS A 6 -1.14 -13.60 -4.02
CA LYS A 6 -0.92 -12.30 -3.37
C LYS A 6 -1.56 -12.34 -1.99
N PRO A 7 -0.86 -12.90 -0.98
CA PRO A 7 -1.38 -12.98 0.36
C PRO A 7 -1.50 -11.60 0.99
N GLU A 8 -2.27 -11.53 2.06
CA GLU A 8 -2.56 -10.30 2.78
C GLU A 8 -2.03 -10.38 4.21
N VAL A 9 -1.53 -9.25 4.70
CA VAL A 9 -1.14 -9.06 6.10
C VAL A 9 -1.80 -7.78 6.62
N GLY A 10 -2.25 -7.84 7.87
CA GLY A 10 -2.86 -6.73 8.56
C GLY A 10 -2.31 -6.60 9.98
N VAL A 11 -2.62 -5.48 10.61
CA VAL A 11 -2.31 -5.25 12.03
C VAL A 11 -3.57 -5.28 12.90
N GLN A 12 -4.76 -5.19 12.31
CA GLN A 12 -6.01 -5.34 13.04
C GLN A 12 -6.43 -6.82 13.12
N PHE A 13 -7.16 -7.19 14.17
CA PHE A 13 -7.77 -8.51 14.28
C PHE A 13 -9.12 -8.53 13.53
N GLY A 14 -9.38 -9.62 12.79
CA GLY A 14 -10.62 -9.81 12.02
C GLY A 14 -10.50 -9.47 10.53
N ALA A 15 -11.53 -9.80 9.76
CA ALA A 15 -11.60 -9.47 8.33
C ALA A 15 -12.19 -8.06 8.14
N GLY A 16 -11.56 -7.25 7.28
CA GLY A 16 -12.09 -5.97 6.83
C GLY A 16 -13.51 -6.06 6.27
N GLY A 17 -14.30 -4.99 6.39
CA GLY A 17 -15.65 -4.88 5.80
C GLY A 17 -16.85 -5.58 6.48
N ALA A 18 -16.67 -6.57 7.37
CA ALA A 18 -17.79 -7.31 8.00
C ALA A 18 -18.15 -6.94 9.46
N THR A 19 -17.39 -6.06 10.11
CA THR A 19 -17.52 -5.68 11.53
C THR A 19 -17.55 -4.15 11.64
N ALA A 20 -18.25 -3.59 12.63
CA ALA A 20 -18.33 -2.14 12.80
C ALA A 20 -16.96 -1.55 13.20
N ALA A 21 -16.64 -0.36 12.68
CA ALA A 21 -15.35 0.29 12.92
C ALA A 21 -15.09 0.56 14.41
N GLU A 22 -16.13 0.88 15.19
CA GLU A 22 -16.00 1.08 16.64
C GLU A 22 -15.65 -0.21 17.39
N GLU A 23 -16.19 -1.35 16.96
CA GLU A 23 -15.91 -2.66 17.55
C GLU A 23 -14.45 -3.06 17.27
N ARG A 24 -13.98 -2.84 16.04
CA ARG A 24 -12.58 -3.12 15.67
C ARG A 24 -11.59 -2.23 16.40
N ALA A 25 -11.88 -0.94 16.51
CA ALA A 25 -11.04 -0.01 17.26
C ALA A 25 -10.89 -0.42 18.74
N ALA A 26 -11.88 -1.14 19.30
CA ALA A 26 -11.85 -1.64 20.67
C ALA A 26 -11.08 -2.96 20.84
N GLU A 27 -11.02 -3.83 19.82
CA GLU A 27 -10.23 -5.07 19.87
C GLU A 27 -8.71 -4.83 19.91
N GLY A 28 -8.29 -3.62 19.55
CA GLY A 28 -6.89 -3.21 19.58
C GLY A 28 -6.09 -3.72 18.39
N VAL A 29 -4.85 -3.26 18.29
CA VAL A 29 -4.00 -3.51 17.13
C VAL A 29 -2.85 -4.43 17.52
N MET A 30 -2.59 -5.43 16.69
CA MET A 30 -1.45 -6.35 16.83
C MET A 30 -0.13 -5.62 16.58
N ASP A 31 0.94 -6.21 17.16
CA ASP A 31 2.32 -5.77 16.92
C ASP A 31 2.65 -5.91 15.41
N PRO A 32 3.05 -4.83 14.72
CA PRO A 32 3.51 -4.87 13.33
C PRO A 32 4.55 -5.95 13.03
N MET A 33 5.34 -6.35 14.02
CA MET A 33 6.32 -7.43 13.85
C MET A 33 5.68 -8.78 13.54
N VAL A 34 4.42 -9.01 13.92
CA VAL A 34 3.66 -10.22 13.51
C VAL A 34 3.45 -10.21 12.00
N ALA A 35 2.95 -9.10 11.45
CA ALA A 35 2.75 -8.93 10.02
C ALA A 35 4.07 -9.06 9.24
N ILE A 36 5.16 -8.46 9.74
CA ILE A 36 6.49 -8.57 9.12
C ILE A 36 6.98 -10.02 9.09
N ARG A 37 6.83 -10.77 10.20
CA ARG A 37 7.26 -12.19 10.23
C ARG A 37 6.46 -13.05 9.24
N MET A 38 5.14 -12.81 9.15
CA MET A 38 4.26 -13.49 8.21
C MET A 38 4.61 -13.16 6.76
N ALA A 39 4.84 -11.88 6.47
CA ALA A 39 5.27 -11.41 5.16
C ALA A 39 6.61 -12.04 4.72
N LYS A 40 7.62 -12.08 5.60
CA LYS A 40 8.89 -12.77 5.32
C LYS A 40 8.69 -14.24 4.99
N ARG A 41 7.79 -14.92 5.70
CA ARG A 41 7.49 -16.32 5.42
C ARG A 41 6.84 -16.52 4.05
N TYR A 42 6.06 -15.56 3.57
CA TYR A 42 5.54 -15.60 2.20
C TYR A 42 6.63 -15.39 1.15
N LEU A 43 7.55 -14.43 1.37
CA LEU A 43 8.69 -14.25 0.48
C LEU A 43 9.56 -15.51 0.39
N ASP A 44 9.80 -16.21 1.51
CA ASP A 44 10.52 -17.48 1.53
C ASP A 44 9.86 -18.58 0.66
N LEU A 45 8.55 -18.47 0.43
CA LEU A 45 7.78 -19.39 -0.41
C LEU A 45 7.72 -18.95 -1.88
N GLY A 46 8.45 -17.91 -2.26
CA GLY A 46 8.51 -17.39 -3.63
C GLY A 46 7.36 -16.45 -4.00
N VAL A 47 6.64 -15.91 -3.00
CA VAL A 47 5.66 -14.85 -3.24
C VAL A 47 6.38 -13.54 -3.55
N GLU A 48 6.01 -12.86 -4.62
CA GLU A 48 6.66 -11.62 -5.05
C GLU A 48 6.06 -10.37 -4.39
N LEU A 49 4.76 -10.39 -4.10
CA LEU A 49 3.99 -9.22 -3.68
C LEU A 49 3.01 -9.57 -2.57
N ILE A 50 2.97 -8.71 -1.55
CA ILE A 50 2.18 -8.90 -0.33
C ILE A 50 1.24 -7.70 -0.16
N MET A 51 -0.05 -7.97 0.02
CA MET A 51 -1.04 -6.94 0.32
C MET A 51 -0.94 -6.52 1.78
N VAL A 52 -1.04 -5.22 2.04
CA VAL A 52 -1.16 -4.63 3.38
C VAL A 52 -2.53 -3.99 3.50
N GLU A 53 -3.34 -4.47 4.44
CA GLU A 53 -4.67 -3.91 4.74
C GLU A 53 -4.56 -2.49 5.34
N SER A 54 -5.55 -1.64 5.03
CA SER A 54 -5.64 -0.27 5.61
C SER A 54 -6.12 -0.27 7.05
N GLU A 55 -6.85 -1.30 7.45
CA GLU A 55 -7.45 -1.48 8.78
C GLU A 55 -6.38 -1.48 9.89
N GLY A 56 -6.51 -0.57 10.86
CA GLY A 56 -5.52 -0.38 11.93
C GLY A 56 -4.30 0.47 11.53
N ILE A 57 -4.22 0.93 10.28
CA ILE A 57 -3.17 1.84 9.77
C ILE A 57 -3.76 3.20 9.39
N THR A 58 -4.68 3.22 8.43
CA THR A 58 -5.35 4.42 7.92
C THR A 58 -6.87 4.36 8.09
N GLU A 59 -7.41 3.16 8.32
CA GLU A 59 -8.82 2.88 8.60
C GLU A 59 -9.01 2.40 10.05
N SER A 60 -10.17 2.68 10.64
CA SER A 60 -10.53 2.38 12.04
C SER A 60 -9.54 2.85 13.10
N VAL A 61 -8.82 3.94 12.79
CA VAL A 61 -7.90 4.60 13.72
C VAL A 61 -8.27 6.07 13.85
N ARG A 62 -8.08 6.63 15.05
CA ARG A 62 -8.27 8.07 15.28
C ARG A 62 -7.19 8.93 14.64
N GLN A 63 -6.00 8.36 14.49
CA GLN A 63 -4.82 8.99 13.89
C GLN A 63 -4.10 7.94 13.05
N TRP A 64 -3.68 8.32 11.85
CA TRP A 64 -2.94 7.41 10.96
C TRP A 64 -1.65 6.94 11.60
N ARG A 65 -1.42 5.64 11.56
CA ARG A 65 -0.24 4.97 12.12
C ARG A 65 0.83 4.74 11.07
N THR A 66 1.34 5.82 10.51
CA THR A 66 2.34 5.81 9.44
C THR A 66 3.67 5.18 9.87
N ASP A 67 3.92 5.06 11.18
CA ASP A 67 5.05 4.32 11.73
C ASP A 67 5.01 2.81 11.37
N ILE A 68 3.82 2.24 11.22
CA ILE A 68 3.65 0.84 10.79
C ILE A 68 4.11 0.67 9.35
N VAL A 69 3.71 1.60 8.47
CA VAL A 69 4.12 1.59 7.06
C VAL A 69 5.65 1.63 6.97
N ALA A 70 6.30 2.52 7.73
CA ALA A 70 7.75 2.60 7.77
C ALA A 70 8.41 1.28 8.25
N LYS A 71 7.88 0.65 9.30
CA LYS A 71 8.37 -0.64 9.81
C LYS A 71 8.20 -1.78 8.79
N LEU A 72 7.08 -1.81 8.08
CA LEU A 72 6.82 -2.81 7.03
C LEU A 72 7.83 -2.65 5.89
N ILE A 73 8.04 -1.41 5.42
CA ILE A 73 9.00 -1.13 4.34
C ILE A 73 10.43 -1.49 4.77
N ASP A 74 10.85 -1.12 5.98
CA ASP A 74 12.17 -1.48 6.54
C ASP A 74 12.35 -3.00 6.66
N GLY A 75 11.29 -3.70 7.06
CA GLY A 75 11.33 -5.14 7.27
C GLY A 75 11.27 -5.98 6.00
N ILE A 76 10.60 -5.50 4.94
CA ILE A 76 10.17 -6.30 3.79
C ILE A 76 10.70 -5.77 2.44
N GLY A 77 10.90 -4.46 2.32
CA GLY A 77 11.15 -3.79 1.03
C GLY A 77 9.86 -3.26 0.40
N LEU A 78 9.90 -2.04 -0.11
CA LEU A 78 8.74 -1.35 -0.71
C LEU A 78 8.23 -2.09 -1.96
N GLU A 79 9.15 -2.64 -2.74
CA GLU A 79 8.92 -3.38 -3.98
C GLU A 79 8.07 -4.65 -3.79
N HIS A 80 8.08 -5.20 -2.58
CA HIS A 80 7.35 -6.41 -2.20
C HIS A 80 5.99 -6.13 -1.56
N LEU A 81 5.63 -4.86 -1.37
CA LEU A 81 4.41 -4.45 -0.69
C LEU A 81 3.43 -3.78 -1.66
N MET A 82 2.14 -4.05 -1.47
CA MET A 82 1.00 -3.34 -2.06
C MET A 82 0.09 -2.87 -0.95
N PHE A 83 -0.14 -1.57 -0.84
CA PHE A 83 -0.95 -1.00 0.24
C PHE A 83 -2.39 -0.77 -0.21
N GLU A 84 -3.34 -1.19 0.60
CA GLU A 84 -4.72 -0.77 0.47
C GLU A 84 -4.86 0.74 0.69
N ALA A 85 -5.51 1.40 -0.25
CA ALA A 85 -5.61 2.84 -0.34
C ALA A 85 -6.91 3.25 -1.06
N ALA A 86 -8.05 2.72 -0.61
CA ALA A 86 -9.37 2.97 -1.21
C ALA A 86 -9.95 4.37 -0.92
N ASP A 87 -9.16 5.29 -0.37
CA ASP A 87 -9.51 6.71 -0.15
C ASP A 87 -8.45 7.59 -0.84
N PRO A 88 -8.85 8.64 -1.59
CA PRO A 88 -7.91 9.55 -2.25
C PRO A 88 -6.87 10.20 -1.35
N ALA A 89 -7.23 10.53 -0.11
CA ALA A 89 -6.27 11.06 0.85
C ALA A 89 -5.17 10.03 1.17
N VAL A 90 -5.51 8.73 1.19
CA VAL A 90 -4.59 7.65 1.51
C VAL A 90 -3.62 7.38 0.35
N PHE A 91 -4.09 7.17 -0.88
CA PHE A 91 -3.17 6.97 -2.01
C PHE A 91 -2.32 8.21 -2.28
N SER A 92 -2.86 9.41 -2.04
CA SER A 92 -2.10 10.65 -2.19
C SER A 92 -0.95 10.74 -1.18
N TRP A 93 -1.19 10.29 0.05
CA TRP A 93 -0.15 10.19 1.07
C TRP A 93 0.94 9.19 0.66
N TYR A 94 0.59 8.00 0.18
CA TYR A 94 1.60 7.02 -0.27
C TYR A 94 2.46 7.57 -1.42
N ILE A 95 1.84 8.16 -2.45
CA ILE A 95 2.58 8.75 -3.58
C ILE A 95 3.51 9.88 -3.12
N LYS A 96 3.03 10.74 -2.20
CA LYS A 96 3.83 11.85 -1.68
C LYS A 96 5.09 11.36 -0.94
N ASN A 97 4.99 10.27 -0.19
CA ASN A 97 6.08 9.81 0.69
C ASN A 97 7.00 8.79 0.02
N PHE A 98 6.49 7.98 -0.92
CA PHE A 98 7.22 6.86 -1.52
C PHE A 98 7.34 6.95 -3.05
N GLY A 99 6.77 7.99 -3.66
CA GLY A 99 6.85 8.25 -5.10
C GLY A 99 5.71 7.63 -5.91
N PRO A 100 5.62 8.00 -7.20
CA PRO A 100 4.52 7.62 -8.09
C PRO A 100 4.54 6.17 -8.56
N GLU A 101 5.45 5.33 -8.07
CA GLU A 101 5.58 3.90 -8.46
C GLU A 101 5.20 2.95 -7.31
N VAL A 102 4.78 3.47 -6.14
CA VAL A 102 4.30 2.63 -5.02
C VAL A 102 3.12 1.76 -5.47
N ASN A 103 3.11 0.47 -5.10
CA ASN A 103 1.99 -0.42 -5.45
C ASN A 103 0.79 -0.13 -4.53
N LEU A 104 -0.38 0.12 -5.11
CA LEU A 104 -1.59 0.44 -4.37
C LEU A 104 -2.75 -0.42 -4.82
N PHE A 105 -3.59 -0.82 -3.87
CA PHE A 105 -4.91 -1.40 -4.12
C PHE A 105 -5.96 -0.31 -3.85
N VAL A 106 -6.71 0.04 -4.90
CA VAL A 106 -7.64 1.18 -4.90
C VAL A 106 -9.00 0.78 -5.42
N ASP A 107 -10.01 1.59 -5.11
CA ASP A 107 -11.32 1.42 -5.72
C ASP A 107 -11.29 1.76 -7.23
N HIS A 108 -12.08 1.02 -8.02
CA HIS A 108 -12.10 1.18 -9.47
C HIS A 108 -12.55 2.58 -9.91
N SER A 109 -13.37 3.28 -9.11
CA SER A 109 -13.86 4.63 -9.43
C SER A 109 -12.79 5.70 -9.31
N GLN A 110 -11.67 5.40 -8.62
CA GLN A 110 -10.60 6.36 -8.30
C GLN A 110 -9.42 6.31 -9.27
N ILE A 111 -9.44 5.40 -10.26
CA ILE A 111 -8.30 5.15 -11.16
C ILE A 111 -7.86 6.41 -11.91
N VAL A 112 -8.80 7.23 -12.39
CA VAL A 112 -8.47 8.46 -13.12
C VAL A 112 -7.75 9.46 -12.21
N GLU A 113 -8.22 9.60 -10.97
CA GLU A 113 -7.61 10.51 -9.99
C GLU A 113 -6.19 10.06 -9.63
N LEU A 114 -6.03 8.76 -9.36
CA LEU A 114 -4.74 8.15 -9.07
C LEU A 114 -3.73 8.35 -10.21
N GLU A 115 -4.14 8.08 -11.45
CA GLU A 115 -3.24 8.20 -12.60
C GLU A 115 -2.85 9.65 -12.88
N CYS A 116 -3.80 10.58 -12.79
CA CYS A 116 -3.49 12.00 -12.92
C CYS A 116 -2.47 12.47 -11.86
N LEU A 117 -2.57 11.93 -10.65
CA LEU A 117 -1.62 12.20 -9.56
C LEU A 117 -0.24 11.58 -9.83
N ARG A 118 -0.16 10.32 -10.27
CA ARG A 118 1.12 9.65 -10.61
C ARG A 118 1.84 10.35 -11.76
N SER A 119 1.06 10.81 -12.75
CA SER A 119 1.55 11.57 -13.91
C SER A 119 1.93 13.02 -13.58
N GLY A 120 1.67 13.48 -12.35
CA GLY A 120 1.98 14.86 -11.93
C GLY A 120 1.13 15.94 -12.61
N ILE A 121 0.08 15.56 -13.34
CA ILE A 121 -0.84 16.46 -14.04
C ILE A 121 -2.02 16.89 -13.17
N TRP A 122 -2.15 16.29 -11.98
CA TRP A 122 -3.14 16.64 -10.97
C TRP A 122 -2.61 16.41 -9.56
N GLY A 123 -3.26 17.01 -8.58
CA GLY A 123 -2.93 16.86 -7.17
C GLY A 123 -3.52 17.97 -6.30
N THR A 124 -3.40 17.80 -4.99
CA THR A 124 -3.80 18.82 -4.01
C THR A 124 -2.68 19.81 -3.78
N LEU A 125 -2.87 20.77 -2.86
CA LEU A 125 -1.83 21.72 -2.45
C LEU A 125 -0.48 21.05 -2.16
N SER A 126 -0.49 19.81 -1.64
CA SER A 126 0.74 19.11 -1.26
C SER A 126 1.43 18.37 -2.41
N THR A 127 0.72 18.00 -3.48
CA THR A 127 1.22 17.14 -4.56
C THR A 127 1.23 17.77 -5.95
N TRP A 128 0.43 18.81 -6.18
CA TRP A 128 0.37 19.50 -7.48
C TRP A 128 1.75 19.98 -7.95
N GLY A 129 2.20 19.49 -9.11
CA GLY A 129 3.50 19.83 -9.70
C GLY A 129 4.72 19.34 -8.91
N ARG A 130 4.53 18.43 -7.94
CA ARG A 130 5.61 17.90 -7.08
C ARG A 130 5.81 16.39 -7.19
N VAL A 131 4.99 15.72 -7.99
CA VAL A 131 5.14 14.29 -8.30
C VAL A 131 5.89 14.17 -9.62
N LEU A 132 7.13 13.69 -9.56
CA LEU A 132 8.00 13.48 -10.71
C LEU A 132 8.81 12.20 -10.46
N THR A 133 9.04 11.41 -11.50
CA THR A 133 9.98 10.30 -11.46
C THR A 133 10.91 10.36 -12.66
N TYR A 134 12.19 10.02 -12.46
CA TYR A 134 13.13 9.83 -13.55
C TYR A 134 13.16 8.33 -13.87
N LYS A 135 12.50 7.95 -14.95
CA LYS A 135 12.73 6.65 -15.57
C LYS A 135 14.01 6.82 -16.39
N GLY A 136 15.05 6.06 -16.07
CA GLY A 136 16.30 6.08 -16.84
C GLY A 136 16.05 5.80 -18.32
N PRO A 137 17.09 5.83 -19.17
CA PRO A 137 16.93 5.50 -20.58
C PRO A 137 16.20 4.16 -20.72
N GLU A 138 15.11 4.13 -21.51
CA GLU A 138 14.39 2.89 -21.79
C GLU A 138 15.36 1.86 -22.35
N ALA A 139 15.33 0.65 -21.79
CA ALA A 139 16.07 -0.47 -22.37
C ALA A 139 15.54 -0.68 -23.80
N GLU A 140 16.42 -0.74 -24.79
CA GLU A 140 16.03 -1.04 -26.17
C GLU A 140 15.20 -2.32 -26.17
N SER A 141 13.97 -2.22 -26.66
CA SER A 141 13.12 -3.38 -26.90
C SER A 141 13.90 -4.42 -27.71
N PRO A 142 13.83 -5.72 -27.36
CA PRO A 142 14.45 -6.77 -28.16
C PRO A 142 14.00 -6.60 -29.61
N LYS A 143 14.95 -6.40 -30.53
CA LYS A 143 14.65 -6.38 -31.95
C LYS A 143 14.00 -7.73 -32.30
N GLN A 144 12.78 -7.66 -32.84
CA GLN A 144 12.06 -8.82 -33.37
C GLN A 144 12.87 -9.51 -34.48
#